data_AF-A0A6N6Z9L1-F1
#
_entry.id   AF-A0A6N6Z9L1-F1
#
_cell.length_a   1.000
_cell.length_b   1.000
_cell.length_c   1.000
_cell.angle_alpha   90.00
_cell.angle_beta   90.00
_cell.angle_gamma   90.00
#
_symmetry.space_group_name_H-M   'P 1'
#
loop_
_entity.id
_entity.type
_entity.pdbx_description
1 polymer ?
#
loop_
_entity_poly.entity_id
_entity_poly.type
_entity_poly.pdbx_seq_one_letter_code
_entity_poly.pdbx_strand_id
1 'polypeptide(L)'
;MALPSFPLELVTLLGSSLIGGIMQISSRAMEARSRERTYFLQALNAEASIISEARACDNAGFAWTRRTIALLAVFFIIAFPKLVAVFAPQVAVHIGYSEWSGGFLGFGDGREKVLWHSLTGLVITPLDTHLLSAIVGLYFGGSLTKR
;
A
#
# COMPACT_ATOMS: atom_id res chain seq x y z
N MET A 1 72.12 -48.28 -2.88
CA MET A 1 72.19 -46.92 -2.33
C MET A 1 70.88 -46.65 -1.61
N ALA A 2 70.81 -47.01 -0.32
CA ALA A 2 69.61 -46.88 0.49
C ALA A 2 69.50 -45.43 0.97
N LEU A 3 68.49 -44.72 0.49
CA LEU A 3 68.08 -43.45 1.07
C LEU A 3 67.11 -43.73 2.23
N PRO A 4 67.20 -43.01 3.35
CA PRO A 4 66.40 -43.28 4.55
C PRO A 4 64.91 -43.07 4.23
N SER A 5 64.06 -44.08 4.45
CA SER A 5 62.63 -44.10 4.09
C SER A 5 61.71 -43.36 5.08
N PHE A 6 62.26 -42.58 6.00
CA PHE A 6 61.48 -41.61 6.78
C PHE A 6 61.20 -40.37 5.90
N PRO A 7 60.01 -39.74 5.87
CA PRO A 7 58.68 -40.11 6.37
C PRO A 7 57.60 -39.74 5.31
N LEU A 8 57.69 -40.25 4.08
CA LEU A 8 56.77 -39.84 2.99
C LEU A 8 55.30 -40.23 3.27
N GLU A 9 55.06 -41.40 3.88
CA GLU A 9 53.72 -41.83 4.31
C GLU A 9 53.17 -40.97 5.47
N LEU A 10 54.05 -40.48 6.33
CA LEU A 10 53.70 -39.57 7.43
C LEU A 10 53.34 -38.18 6.89
N VAL A 11 54.02 -37.73 5.83
CA VAL A 11 53.72 -36.49 5.12
C VAL A 11 52.40 -36.58 4.35
N THR A 12 52.08 -37.71 3.72
CA THR A 12 50.78 -37.90 3.03
C THR A 12 49.63 -38.06 4.04
N LEU A 13 49.84 -38.75 5.16
CA LEU A 13 48.88 -38.82 6.27
C LEU A 13 48.63 -37.45 6.90
N LEU A 14 49.68 -36.68 7.21
CA LEU A 14 49.55 -35.31 7.70
C LEU A 14 48.90 -34.38 6.67
N GLY A 15 49.26 -34.52 5.40
CA GLY A 15 48.65 -33.76 4.29
C GLY A 15 47.15 -34.04 4.14
N SER A 16 46.73 -35.30 4.24
CA SER A 16 45.30 -35.68 4.17
C SER A 16 44.49 -35.17 5.37
N SER A 17 45.08 -35.14 6.56
CA SER A 17 44.47 -34.62 7.78
C SER A 17 44.31 -33.10 7.75
N LEU A 18 45.30 -32.37 7.21
CA LEU A 18 45.23 -30.91 7.05
C LEU A 18 44.15 -30.51 6.02
N ILE A 19 44.08 -31.21 4.89
CA ILE A 19 43.04 -30.97 3.87
C ILE A 19 41.66 -31.34 4.42
N GLY A 20 41.53 -32.47 5.13
CA GLY A 20 40.32 -32.87 5.82
C GLY A 20 39.87 -31.87 6.89
N GLY A 21 40.81 -31.30 7.64
CA GLY A 21 40.57 -30.26 8.63
C GLY A 21 40.02 -28.97 8.03
N ILE A 22 40.61 -28.48 6.94
CA ILE A 22 40.13 -27.27 6.23
C ILE A 22 38.73 -27.50 5.65
N MET A 23 38.51 -28.69 5.07
CA MET A 23 37.21 -29.07 4.53
C MET A 23 36.15 -29.20 5.63
N GLN A 24 36.51 -29.69 6.82
CA GLN A 24 35.60 -29.77 7.97
C GLN A 24 35.23 -28.39 8.54
N ILE A 25 36.16 -27.44 8.56
CA ILE A 25 35.86 -26.05 8.96
C ILE A 25 34.91 -25.41 7.94
N SER A 26 35.18 -25.63 6.64
CA SER A 26 34.35 -25.12 5.55
C SER A 26 32.95 -25.75 5.54
N SER A 27 32.85 -27.06 5.81
CA SER A 27 31.57 -27.77 5.87
C SER A 27 30.73 -27.32 7.07
N ARG A 28 31.34 -27.13 8.25
CA ARG A 28 30.65 -26.59 9.43
C ARG A 28 30.16 -25.16 9.18
N ALA A 29 30.93 -24.33 8.50
CA ALA A 29 30.51 -22.97 8.12
C ALA A 29 29.35 -22.97 7.13
N MET A 30 29.36 -23.86 6.12
CA MET A 30 28.25 -24.02 5.17
C MET A 30 26.99 -24.56 5.85
N GLU A 31 27.14 -25.51 6.76
CA GLU A 31 26.04 -26.11 7.51
C GLU A 31 25.39 -25.10 8.48
N ALA A 32 26.19 -24.24 9.12
CA ALA A 32 25.69 -23.14 9.95
C ALA A 32 24.84 -22.14 9.13
N ARG A 33 25.34 -21.74 7.93
CA ARG A 33 24.58 -20.89 7.00
C ARG A 33 23.30 -21.54 6.49
N SER A 34 23.33 -22.86 6.26
CA SER A 34 22.14 -23.62 5.88
C SER A 34 21.09 -23.61 6.99
N ARG A 35 21.51 -23.87 8.24
CA ARG A 35 20.65 -23.81 9.42
C ARG A 35 20.02 -22.43 9.60
N GLU A 36 20.80 -21.37 9.48
CA GLU A 36 20.30 -19.99 9.55
C GLU A 36 19.20 -19.71 8.51
N ARG A 37 19.41 -20.13 7.26
CA ARG A 37 18.38 -20.01 6.20
C ARG A 37 17.12 -20.79 6.55
N THR A 38 17.24 -22.00 7.11
CA THR A 38 16.06 -22.78 7.50
C THR A 38 15.30 -22.14 8.66
N TYR A 39 15.98 -21.55 9.64
CA TYR A 39 15.30 -20.82 10.72
C TYR A 39 14.58 -19.56 10.21
N PHE A 40 15.22 -18.82 9.29
CA PHE A 40 14.59 -17.68 8.64
C PHE A 40 13.33 -18.09 7.85
N LEU A 41 13.42 -19.18 7.07
CA LEU A 41 12.28 -19.71 6.34
C LEU A 41 11.16 -20.21 7.27
N GLN A 42 11.51 -20.83 8.40
CA GLN A 42 10.53 -21.27 9.40
C GLN A 42 9.82 -20.08 10.05
N ALA A 43 10.55 -19.01 10.38
CA ALA A 43 9.96 -17.78 10.91
C ALA A 43 8.99 -17.13 9.91
N LEU A 44 9.41 -17.01 8.63
CA LEU A 44 8.53 -16.52 7.57
C LEU A 44 7.31 -17.40 7.36
N ASN A 45 7.46 -18.72 7.44
CA ASN A 45 6.34 -19.64 7.29
C ASN A 45 5.36 -19.56 8.46
N ALA A 46 5.85 -19.34 9.69
CA ALA A 46 5.00 -19.11 10.86
C ALA A 46 4.24 -17.77 10.77
N GLU A 47 4.86 -16.71 10.24
CA GLU A 47 4.18 -15.45 9.99
C GLU A 47 3.14 -15.59 8.88
N ALA A 48 3.50 -16.27 7.79
CA ALA A 48 2.59 -16.55 6.68
C ALA A 48 1.39 -17.40 7.12
N SER A 49 1.59 -18.40 7.99
CA SER A 49 0.49 -19.22 8.51
C SER A 49 -0.48 -18.36 9.34
N ILE A 50 0.02 -17.52 10.26
CA ILE A 50 -0.81 -16.61 11.06
C ILE A 50 -1.59 -15.63 10.16
N ILE A 51 -0.93 -15.02 9.17
CA ILE A 51 -1.59 -14.11 8.23
C ILE A 51 -2.63 -14.85 7.40
N SER A 52 -2.33 -16.07 6.94
CA SER A 52 -3.26 -16.87 6.15
C SER A 52 -4.48 -17.32 6.96
N GLU A 53 -4.29 -17.63 8.25
CA GLU A 53 -5.35 -18.03 9.18
C GLU A 53 -6.23 -16.82 9.53
N ALA A 54 -5.62 -15.65 9.73
CA ALA A 54 -6.34 -14.39 9.89
C ALA A 54 -7.14 -14.00 8.63
N ARG A 55 -6.64 -14.34 7.43
CA ARG A 55 -7.37 -14.18 6.16
C ARG A 55 -8.46 -15.24 5.95
N ALA A 56 -8.27 -16.45 6.48
CA ALA A 56 -9.22 -17.56 6.39
C ALA A 56 -10.43 -17.38 7.32
N CYS A 57 -10.27 -16.62 8.41
CA CYS A 57 -11.36 -16.01 9.16
C CYS A 57 -12.05 -14.91 8.31
N ASP A 58 -12.58 -15.30 7.16
CA ASP A 58 -13.35 -14.44 6.27
C ASP A 58 -14.73 -14.23 6.92
N ASN A 59 -14.84 -13.18 7.73
CA ASN A 59 -16.11 -12.73 8.27
C ASN A 59 -16.96 -12.20 7.11
N ALA A 60 -17.71 -13.09 6.45
CA ALA A 60 -18.58 -12.76 5.32
C ALA A 60 -19.53 -11.58 5.65
N GLY A 61 -19.98 -11.49 6.91
CA GLY A 61 -20.76 -10.35 7.42
C GLY A 61 -19.97 -9.04 7.45
N PHE A 62 -18.69 -9.05 7.82
CA PHE A 62 -17.84 -7.85 7.88
C PHE A 62 -17.52 -7.31 6.47
N ALA A 63 -17.24 -8.20 5.52
CA ALA A 63 -17.02 -7.82 4.13
C ALA A 63 -18.28 -7.19 3.49
N TRP A 64 -19.47 -7.72 3.81
CA TRP A 64 -20.73 -7.17 3.33
C TRP A 64 -21.02 -5.81 3.98
N THR A 65 -20.88 -5.68 5.30
CA THR A 65 -21.06 -4.40 6.02
C THR A 65 -20.17 -3.28 5.45
N ARG A 66 -18.90 -3.57 5.13
CA ARG A 66 -18.01 -2.58 4.51
C ARG A 66 -18.50 -2.10 3.13
N ARG A 67 -19.05 -3.00 2.31
CA ARG A 67 -19.63 -2.65 1.00
C ARG A 67 -20.89 -1.81 1.16
N THR A 68 -21.75 -2.17 2.11
CA THR A 68 -23.01 -1.45 2.35
C THR A 68 -22.78 -0.04 2.87
N ILE A 69 -21.80 0.17 3.78
CA ILE A 69 -21.44 1.51 4.27
C ILE A 69 -20.87 2.37 3.13
N ALA A 70 -20.01 1.81 2.28
CA ALA A 70 -19.46 2.53 1.14
C ALA A 70 -20.56 2.95 0.14
N LEU A 71 -21.50 2.04 -0.17
CA LEU A 71 -22.63 2.34 -1.06
C LEU A 71 -23.57 3.39 -0.47
N LEU A 72 -23.88 3.31 0.83
CA LEU A 72 -24.68 4.32 1.53
C LEU A 72 -23.99 5.69 1.53
N ALA A 73 -22.69 5.75 1.85
CA ALA A 73 -21.94 7.01 1.86
C ALA A 73 -21.92 7.66 0.47
N VAL A 74 -21.68 6.88 -0.59
CA VAL A 74 -21.72 7.38 -1.97
C VAL A 74 -23.12 7.87 -2.34
N PHE A 75 -24.16 7.14 -1.95
CA PHE A 75 -25.54 7.54 -2.20
C PHE A 75 -25.88 8.87 -1.51
N PHE A 76 -25.54 9.04 -0.23
CA PHE A 76 -25.83 10.26 0.52
C PHE A 76 -24.98 11.47 0.12
N ILE A 77 -23.73 11.27 -0.27
CA ILE A 77 -22.85 12.39 -0.66
C ILE A 77 -23.15 12.86 -2.10
N ILE A 78 -23.49 11.93 -3.01
CA ILE A 78 -23.54 12.24 -4.45
C ILE A 78 -24.96 12.14 -5.01
N ALA A 79 -25.66 11.04 -4.76
CA ALA A 79 -26.98 10.83 -5.35
C ALA A 79 -28.05 11.70 -4.66
N PHE A 80 -27.95 11.87 -3.34
CA PHE A 80 -28.92 12.63 -2.57
C PHE A 80 -28.97 14.13 -2.96
N PRO A 81 -27.87 14.88 -3.09
CA PRO A 81 -27.92 16.27 -3.57
C PRO A 81 -28.52 16.40 -4.98
N LYS A 82 -28.23 15.44 -5.87
CA LYS A 82 -28.82 15.40 -7.22
C LYS A 82 -30.32 15.14 -7.19
N LEU A 83 -30.78 14.22 -6.34
CA LEU A 83 -32.22 13.96 -6.17
C LEU A 83 -32.93 15.19 -5.59
N VAL A 84 -32.33 15.85 -4.59
CA VAL A 84 -32.87 17.10 -4.03
C VAL A 84 -32.97 18.20 -5.10
N ALA A 85 -31.95 18.35 -5.95
CA ALA A 85 -31.99 19.31 -7.06
C ALA A 85 -33.07 19.01 -8.11
N VAL A 86 -33.43 17.74 -8.31
CA VAL A 86 -34.51 17.32 -9.24
C VAL A 86 -35.90 17.53 -8.63
N PHE A 87 -36.10 17.19 -7.36
CA PHE A 87 -37.41 17.33 -6.69
C PHE A 87 -37.70 18.75 -6.18
N ALA A 88 -36.67 19.56 -5.92
CA ALA A 88 -36.78 20.93 -5.44
C ALA A 88 -35.86 21.87 -6.23
N PRO A 89 -36.21 22.22 -7.49
CA PRO A 89 -35.38 23.04 -8.36
C PRO A 89 -35.20 24.50 -7.88
N GLN A 90 -36.00 24.94 -6.91
CA GLN A 90 -35.90 26.25 -6.26
C GLN A 90 -34.81 26.36 -5.18
N VAL A 91 -34.11 25.26 -4.85
CA VAL A 91 -33.01 25.31 -3.87
C VAL A 91 -31.77 25.90 -4.56
N ALA A 92 -31.44 27.14 -4.21
CA ALA A 92 -30.25 27.81 -4.71
C ALA A 92 -28.98 27.18 -4.14
N VAL A 93 -28.06 26.78 -5.01
CA VAL A 93 -26.72 26.30 -4.63
C VAL A 93 -25.76 27.47 -4.77
N HIS A 94 -25.14 27.86 -3.66
CA HIS A 94 -24.16 28.96 -3.63
C HIS A 94 -22.77 28.41 -3.87
N ILE A 95 -22.11 28.87 -4.94
CA ILE A 95 -20.70 28.56 -5.20
C ILE A 95 -19.91 29.86 -5.04
N GLY A 96 -18.88 29.82 -4.20
CA GLY A 96 -17.90 30.90 -4.08
C GLY A 96 -16.74 30.63 -5.02
N TYR A 97 -16.57 31.48 -6.03
CA TYR A 97 -15.31 31.56 -6.78
C TYR A 97 -14.52 32.75 -6.24
N SER A 98 -13.22 32.58 -6.05
CA SER A 98 -12.35 33.72 -5.79
C SER A 98 -11.91 34.33 -7.11
N GLU A 99 -12.33 35.58 -7.33
CA GLU A 99 -11.87 36.37 -8.46
C GLU A 99 -10.86 37.42 -7.99
N TRP A 100 -9.78 37.57 -8.75
CA TRP A 100 -8.81 38.64 -8.56
C TRP A 100 -9.39 39.95 -9.07
N SER A 101 -10.04 40.71 -8.19
CA SER A 101 -10.53 42.05 -8.49
C SER A 101 -9.39 43.06 -8.44
N GLY A 102 -8.52 43.05 -9.45
CA GLY A 102 -7.54 44.12 -9.65
C GLY A 102 -8.24 45.39 -10.14
N GLY A 103 -8.15 46.48 -9.38
CA GLY A 103 -8.61 47.80 -9.84
C GLY A 103 -7.89 48.23 -11.12
N PHE A 104 -8.49 49.16 -11.88
CA PHE A 104 -7.96 49.70 -13.14
C PHE A 104 -6.44 49.93 -13.05
N LEU A 105 -5.66 49.26 -13.90
CA LEU A 105 -4.19 49.31 -13.95
C LEU A 105 -3.40 48.65 -12.80
N GLY A 106 -3.99 47.76 -12.00
CA GLY A 106 -3.24 46.92 -11.04
C GLY A 106 -2.74 47.64 -9.78
N PHE A 107 -3.21 48.86 -9.51
CA PHE A 107 -2.85 49.66 -8.32
C PHE A 107 -3.91 49.65 -7.21
N GLY A 108 -4.99 48.87 -7.35
CA GLY A 108 -5.98 48.66 -6.30
C GLY A 108 -5.59 47.48 -5.41
N ASP A 109 -5.76 47.64 -4.09
CA ASP A 109 -5.56 46.63 -3.06
C ASP A 109 -6.11 45.27 -3.52
N GLY A 110 -5.19 44.36 -3.89
CA GLY A 110 -5.46 43.07 -4.53
C GLY A 110 -6.05 42.08 -3.54
N ARG A 111 -7.21 42.43 -2.98
CA ARG A 111 -7.94 41.56 -2.05
C ARG A 111 -8.77 40.59 -2.87
N GLU A 112 -8.46 39.31 -2.66
CA GLU A 112 -9.29 38.20 -3.10
C GLU A 112 -10.71 38.39 -2.55
N LYS A 113 -11.65 38.75 -3.42
CA LYS A 113 -13.06 38.86 -3.04
C LYS A 113 -13.76 37.59 -3.45
N VAL A 114 -14.31 36.87 -2.46
CA VAL A 114 -15.17 35.72 -2.71
C VAL A 114 -16.51 36.25 -3.20
N LEU A 115 -16.77 36.11 -4.51
CA LEU A 115 -18.05 36.43 -5.09
C LEU A 115 -18.95 35.19 -5.00
N TRP A 116 -20.08 35.34 -4.29
CA TRP A 116 -21.06 34.29 -4.12
C TRP A 116 -22.05 34.33 -5.28
N HIS A 117 -21.94 33.41 -6.22
CA HIS A 117 -22.94 33.24 -7.27
C HIS A 117 -23.95 32.17 -6.84
N SER A 118 -25.21 32.57 -6.70
CA SER A 118 -26.33 31.66 -6.49
C SER A 118 -26.77 31.11 -7.84
N LEU A 119 -26.48 29.84 -8.09
CA LEU A 119 -26.97 29.13 -9.25
C LEU A 119 -28.26 28.39 -8.86
N THR A 120 -29.29 28.53 -9.68
CA THR A 120 -30.60 27.88 -9.47
C THR A 120 -30.74 26.75 -10.49
N GLY A 121 -30.89 25.50 -10.03
CA GLY A 121 -31.05 24.32 -10.89
C GLY A 121 -30.06 23.17 -10.61
N LEU A 122 -29.94 22.22 -11.55
CA LEU A 122 -29.01 21.08 -11.46
C LEU A 122 -27.57 21.55 -11.72
N VAL A 123 -26.87 21.94 -10.67
CA VAL A 123 -25.48 22.39 -10.75
C VAL A 123 -24.57 21.22 -10.41
N ILE A 124 -23.80 20.74 -11.39
CA ILE A 124 -22.68 19.83 -11.14
C ILE A 124 -21.51 20.72 -10.73
N THR A 125 -21.10 20.66 -9.46
CA THR A 125 -19.96 21.45 -9.01
C THR A 125 -18.64 20.77 -9.38
N PRO A 126 -17.55 21.53 -9.57
CA PRO A 126 -16.22 20.95 -9.74
C PRO A 126 -15.83 20.05 -8.55
N LEU A 127 -16.25 20.44 -7.34
CA LEU A 127 -16.04 19.67 -6.12
C LEU A 127 -16.67 18.26 -6.20
N ASP A 128 -17.89 18.14 -6.72
CA ASP A 128 -18.55 16.83 -6.88
C ASP A 128 -17.76 15.88 -7.79
N THR A 129 -17.17 16.43 -8.85
CA THR A 129 -16.36 15.65 -9.81
C THR A 129 -15.03 15.20 -9.19
N HIS A 130 -14.39 16.06 -8.40
CA HIS A 130 -13.17 15.72 -7.67
C HIS A 130 -13.41 14.71 -6.54
N LEU A 131 -14.53 14.84 -5.81
CA LEU A 131 -14.91 13.88 -4.77
C LEU A 131 -15.26 12.51 -5.38
N LEU A 132 -15.95 12.49 -6.53
CA LEU A 132 -16.25 11.25 -7.25
C LEU A 132 -14.97 10.51 -7.66
N SER A 133 -14.00 11.21 -8.26
CA SER A 133 -12.74 10.57 -8.67
C SER A 133 -11.93 10.05 -7.49
N ALA A 134 -11.90 10.76 -6.37
CA ALA A 134 -11.22 10.33 -5.14
C ALA A 134 -11.85 9.06 -4.54
N ILE A 135 -13.18 8.97 -4.45
CA ILE A 135 -13.87 7.80 -3.89
C ILE A 135 -13.72 6.59 -4.81
N VAL A 136 -13.87 6.79 -6.13
CA VAL A 136 -13.67 5.74 -7.12
C VAL A 136 -12.22 5.22 -7.07
N GLY A 137 -11.24 6.11 -6.98
CA GLY A 137 -9.83 5.75 -6.80
C GLY A 137 -9.56 4.98 -5.51
N LEU A 138 -10.16 5.37 -4.38
CA LEU A 138 -10.02 4.67 -3.11
C LEU A 138 -10.66 3.27 -3.12
N TYR A 139 -11.83 3.12 -3.75
CA TYR A 139 -12.52 1.83 -3.87
C TYR A 139 -11.70 0.84 -4.72
N PHE A 140 -11.23 1.27 -5.88
CA PHE A 140 -10.39 0.42 -6.73
C PHE A 140 -9.00 0.21 -6.12
N GLY A 141 -8.41 1.22 -5.46
CA GLY A 141 -7.11 1.13 -4.78
C GLY A 141 -7.10 0.13 -3.61
N GLY A 142 -8.15 0.11 -2.78
CA GLY A 142 -8.29 -0.86 -1.70
C GLY A 142 -8.55 -2.30 -2.18
N SER A 143 -8.95 -2.48 -3.45
CA SER A 143 -9.15 -3.81 -4.05
C SER A 143 -7.84 -4.43 -4.60
N LEU A 144 -6.81 -3.62 -4.85
CA LEU A 144 -5.53 -4.05 -5.41
C LEU A 144 -4.58 -4.69 -4.39
N THR A 145 -4.77 -4.43 -3.10
CA THR A 145 -3.94 -4.97 -2.02
C THR A 145 -4.29 -6.40 -1.63
N LYS A 146 -5.30 -7.01 -2.27
CA LYS A 146 -5.74 -8.40 -2.00
C LYS A 146 -4.92 -9.46 -2.76
N ARG A 147 -3.64 -9.22 -3.03
CA ARG A 147 -2.71 -10.23 -3.56
C ARG A 147 -1.92 -10.89 -2.42
#